data_AF-A0A1R0KTV8-F1
#
_entry.id   AF-A0A1R0KTV8-F1
#
_cell.length_a   1.000
_cell.length_b   1.000
_cell.length_c   1.000
_cell.angle_alpha   90.00
_cell.angle_beta   90.00
_cell.angle_gamma   90.00
#
_symmetry.space_group_name_H-M   'P 1'
#
loop_
_entity.id
_entity.type
_entity.pdbx_description
1 polymer ?
#
loop_
_entity_poly.entity_id
_entity_poly.type
_entity_poly.pdbx_seq_one_letter_code
_entity_poly.pdbx_strand_id
1 'polypeptide(L)' 'MTTSETDNDAEWRAQLWRKMAGHEKAKDILMRRHDIDDRSAASLLALCAEQRRVEVAEIARLLGR' A
#
# COMPACT_ATOMS: atom_id res chain seq x y z
N MET A 1 -18.34 14.43 27.02
CA MET A 1 -18.19 14.42 25.55
C MET A 1 -16.70 14.42 25.24
N THR A 2 -16.12 13.24 25.01
CA THR A 2 -14.69 13.03 24.66
C THR A 2 -14.56 12.04 23.49
N THR A 3 -15.60 11.93 22.66
CA THR A 3 -15.63 11.03 21.50
C THR A 3 -14.80 11.55 20.33
N SER A 4 -14.28 12.78 20.37
CA SER A 4 -13.68 13.41 19.18
C SER A 4 -12.22 13.02 18.91
N GLU A 5 -11.45 12.56 19.90
CA GLU A 5 -10.05 12.16 19.71
C GLU A 5 -9.88 10.65 19.53
N THR A 6 -10.66 9.84 20.26
CA THR A 6 -10.54 8.38 20.22
C THR A 6 -11.15 7.78 18.94
N ASP A 7 -12.27 8.32 18.45
CA ASP A 7 -12.80 7.93 17.14
C ASP A 7 -11.84 8.33 16.00
N ASN A 8 -11.16 9.47 16.13
CA ASN A 8 -10.17 9.93 15.16
C ASN A 8 -8.92 9.03 15.15
N ASP A 9 -8.46 8.53 16.31
CA ASP A 9 -7.37 7.55 16.39
C ASP A 9 -7.76 6.20 15.77
N ALA A 10 -8.95 5.69 16.11
CA ALA A 10 -9.44 4.42 15.58
C ALA A 10 -9.60 4.46 14.04
N GLU A 11 -10.16 5.54 13.51
CA GLU A 11 -10.32 5.74 12.08
C GLU A 11 -8.95 5.89 11.38
N TRP A 12 -8.06 6.71 11.93
CA TRP A 12 -6.70 6.89 11.41
C TRP A 12 -5.94 5.57 11.36
N ARG A 13 -5.98 4.77 12.43
CA ARG A 13 -5.38 3.42 12.48
C ARG A 13 -6.00 2.54 11.41
N ALA A 14 -7.32 2.49 11.30
CA ALA A 14 -8.00 1.67 10.30
C ALA A 14 -7.59 2.07 8.87
N GLN A 15 -7.42 3.35 8.58
CA GLN A 15 -6.91 3.83 7.30
C GLN A 15 -5.45 3.37 7.06
N LEU A 16 -4.59 3.45 8.07
CA LEU A 16 -3.21 2.98 7.98
C LEU A 16 -3.13 1.48 7.71
N TRP A 17 -3.91 0.67 8.43
CA TRP A 17 -3.98 -0.78 8.23
C TRP A 17 -4.43 -1.14 6.82
N ARG A 18 -5.46 -0.46 6.27
CA ARG A 18 -5.91 -0.68 4.89
C ARG A 18 -4.81 -0.32 3.88
N LYS A 19 -4.08 0.78 4.08
CA LYS A 19 -2.96 1.17 3.22
C LYS A 19 -1.84 0.14 3.25
N MET A 20 -1.46 -0.36 4.43
CA MET A 20 -0.43 -1.41 4.55
C MET A 20 -0.87 -2.73 3.91
N ALA A 21 -2.12 -3.15 4.12
CA ALA A 21 -2.67 -4.35 3.49
C ALA A 21 -2.69 -4.24 1.96
N GLY A 22 -3.02 -3.06 1.43
CA GLY A 22 -2.96 -2.78 -0.01
C GLY A 22 -1.54 -2.89 -0.57
N HIS A 23 -0.54 -2.33 0.14
CA HIS A 23 0.86 -2.48 -0.24
C HIS A 23 1.31 -3.95 -0.23
N GLU A 24 0.97 -4.71 0.81
CA GLU A 24 1.37 -6.12 0.91
C GLU A 24 0.78 -6.96 -0.22
N LYS A 25 -0.52 -6.76 -0.53
CA LYS A 25 -1.17 -7.42 -1.65
C LYS A 25 -0.51 -7.07 -2.98
N ALA A 26 -0.13 -5.81 -3.19
CA ALA A 26 0.53 -5.38 -4.41
C ALA A 26 1.92 -6.01 -4.57
N LYS A 27 2.70 -6.11 -3.48
CA LYS A 27 3.99 -6.81 -3.49
C LYS A 27 3.79 -8.28 -3.84
N ASP A 28 2.86 -8.98 -3.21
CA ASP A 28 2.58 -10.39 -3.49
C ASP A 28 2.17 -10.63 -4.95
N ILE A 29 1.35 -9.74 -5.55
CA ILE A 29 1.02 -9.80 -6.97
C ILE A 29 2.28 -9.64 -7.84
N LEU A 30 3.15 -8.68 -7.52
CA LEU A 30 4.40 -8.46 -8.26
C LEU A 30 5.37 -9.64 -8.11
N MET A 31 5.51 -10.18 -6.91
CA MET A 31 6.31 -11.37 -6.63
C MET A 31 5.83 -12.54 -7.49
N ARG A 32 4.53 -12.85 -7.46
CA ARG A 32 3.95 -13.96 -8.24
C ARG A 32 3.99 -13.74 -9.74
N ARG A 33 3.86 -12.49 -10.20
CA ARG A 33 3.85 -12.16 -11.63
C ARG A 33 5.24 -12.17 -12.26
N HIS A 34 6.25 -11.74 -11.50
CA HIS A 34 7.61 -11.56 -12.01
C HIS A 34 8.61 -12.58 -11.47
N ASP A 35 8.16 -13.50 -10.59
CA ASP A 35 9.01 -14.49 -9.90
C ASP A 35 10.20 -13.83 -9.18
N ILE A 36 9.89 -12.80 -8.38
CA ILE A 36 10.87 -11.99 -7.67
C ILE A 36 10.63 -12.05 -6.15
N ASP A 37 11.69 -11.77 -5.39
CA ASP A 37 11.61 -11.66 -3.94
C ASP A 37 10.88 -10.38 -3.47
N ASP A 38 10.52 -10.34 -2.18
CA ASP A 38 9.78 -9.23 -1.57
C ASP A 38 10.48 -7.87 -1.72
N ARG A 39 11.81 -7.83 -1.58
CA ARG A 39 12.58 -6.59 -1.69
C ARG A 39 12.54 -6.08 -3.13
N SER A 40 12.74 -6.97 -4.09
CA SER A 40 12.62 -6.67 -5.51
C SER A 40 11.23 -6.18 -5.88
N ALA A 41 10.17 -6.80 -5.33
CA ALA A 41 8.79 -6.36 -5.53
C ALA A 41 8.52 -4.98 -4.92
N ALA A 42 9.05 -4.69 -3.73
CA ALA A 42 8.96 -3.36 -3.12
C ALA A 42 9.68 -2.29 -3.95
N SER A 43 10.88 -2.58 -4.45
CA SER A 43 11.63 -1.68 -5.33
C SER A 43 10.89 -1.43 -6.64
N LEU A 44 10.31 -2.47 -7.25
CA LEU A 44 9.53 -2.34 -8.47
C LEU A 44 8.27 -1.48 -8.25
N LEU A 45 7.59 -1.68 -7.13
CA LEU A 45 6.41 -0.89 -6.76
C LEU A 45 6.75 0.60 -6.58
N ALA A 46 7.87 0.90 -5.92
CA ALA A 46 8.38 2.26 -5.76
C ALA A 46 8.79 2.88 -7.10
N LEU A 47 9.47 2.12 -7.96
CA LEU A 47 9.87 2.56 -9.29
C LEU A 47 8.65 2.89 -10.16
N CYS A 48 7.59 2.08 -10.12
CA CYS A 48 6.35 2.37 -10.83
C CYS A 48 5.68 3.67 -10.35
N ALA A 49 5.74 3.94 -9.04
CA ALA A 49 5.20 5.16 -8.44
C ALA A 49 5.98 6.39 -8.90
N GLU A 50 7.32 6.30 -8.89
CA GLU A 50 8.22 7.35 -9.38
C GLU A 50 8.00 7.64 -10.87
N GLN A 51 7.97 6.60 -11.72
CA GLN A 51 7.76 6.75 -13.16
C GLN A 51 6.43 7.41 -13.50
N ARG A 52 5.38 7.14 -12.71
CA ARG A 52 4.05 7.72 -12.88
C ARG A 52 3.84 9.02 -12.12
N ARG A 53 4.82 9.46 -11.31
CA ARG A 53 4.72 10.62 -10.41
C ARG A 53 3.47 10.57 -9.51
N VAL A 54 3.18 9.39 -8.97
CA VAL A 54 2.08 9.16 -8.03
C VAL A 54 2.59 8.52 -6.75
N GLU A 55 1.76 8.50 -5.70
CA GLU A 55 2.11 7.79 -4.48
C GLU A 55 2.14 6.26 -4.67
N VAL A 56 2.98 5.57 -3.91
CA VAL A 56 3.07 4.10 -3.93
C VAL A 56 1.72 3.46 -3.59
N ALA A 57 0.95 4.08 -2.69
CA ALA A 57 -0.39 3.62 -2.33
C ALA A 57 -1.35 3.62 -3.54
N GLU A 58 -1.19 4.56 -4.48
CA GLU A 58 -2.00 4.61 -5.70
C GLU A 58 -1.61 3.49 -6.67
N ILE A 59 -0.32 3.21 -6.85
CA ILE A 59 0.12 2.05 -7.62
C ILE A 59 -0.36 0.74 -6.98
N ALA A 60 -0.25 0.61 -5.66
CA ALA A 60 -0.72 -0.56 -4.93
C ALA A 60 -2.24 -0.78 -5.11
N ARG A 61 -3.02 0.30 -5.08
CA ARG A 61 -4.47 0.28 -5.35
C ARG A 61 -4.78 -0.16 -6.78
N LEU A 62 -3.99 0.28 -7.76
CA LEU A 62 -4.17 -0.08 -9.18
C LEU A 62 -3.82 -1.55 -9.45
N LEU A 63 -2.79 -2.08 -8.78
CA LEU A 63 -2.40 -3.49 -8.89
C LEU A 63 -3.33 -4.44 -8.14
N GLY A 64 -4.00 -3.96 -7.08
CA GLY A 64 -4.90 -4.76 -6.25
C GLY A 64 -6.34 -4.89 -6.75
N ARG A 65 -6.72 -4.19 -7.84
CA ARG A 65 -8.01 -4.31 -8.55
C ARG A 65 -8.01 -5.52 -9.47
#